data_AF-A0A2S4UY14-F1
#
_entry.id   AF-A0A2S4UY14-F1
#
_cell.length_a   1.000
_cell.length_b   1.000
_cell.length_c   1.000
_cell.angle_alpha   90.00
_cell.angle_beta   90.00
_cell.angle_gamma   90.00
#
_symmetry.space_group_name_H-M   'P 1'
#
loop_
_entity.id
_entity.type
_entity.pdbx_description
1 polymer ?
#
loop_
_entity_poly.entity_id
_entity_poly.type
_entity_poly.pdbx_seq_one_letter_code
_entity_poly.pdbx_strand_id
1 'polypeptide(L)'
;MGVFTVNGVFGLFSEYPLTRNFKDPRIPMTVTIFSVLVLVGLITFNVLTQGSVSQTESVLRGHWYSKNSSLSCQPATMVMGNSYFTNTQPIHPGDNRQLDEEAAGKRGSFSWSLQSVVRGAEGRDTGETGFYYQESPLRCNITGISLTYDFQVQSFSYSMRALCVTPSVEKNAADNYICLETRFSIVDRAVPKFTEEVQNNLQAQIFGISKYYPELDFSANALPSTAFPPYNDLNNSLAHLKVGNRDILQWSVWLDGFNYTLTENYQDFNHSHLYMQPEPQGNLHISSAEKKPTSFDQGTLDLLRAGKSGLQIAVVGIGGIRPISPSATLAEVQLLPAPMPLYLNLTESILAIMMDTAGRDLDRRVLGAGYLCTITKNPWKKAIPMLAMIIGSCSGMFGAALTIMLFVARRYDSHLISKQEKRATLESEVSENQIMESERDLMLESQPECLKKEPEKESW
;
A
#
# COMPACT_ATOMS: atom_id res chain seq x y z
N MET A 1 -21.44 6.30 -54.62
CA MET A 1 -22.69 6.31 -55.42
C MET A 1 -23.59 5.21 -54.90
N GLY A 2 -24.82 5.57 -54.52
CA GLY A 2 -25.80 4.68 -53.91
C GLY A 2 -26.83 5.53 -53.19
N VAL A 3 -27.61 6.30 -53.96
CA VAL A 3 -28.70 7.14 -53.44
C VAL A 3 -29.79 6.18 -52.97
N PHE A 4 -29.88 5.96 -51.65
CA PHE A 4 -31.05 5.34 -51.05
C PHE A 4 -32.23 6.30 -51.26
N THR A 5 -33.08 5.97 -52.22
CA THR A 5 -34.34 6.67 -52.44
C THR A 5 -35.19 6.52 -51.17
N VAL A 6 -35.66 7.65 -50.65
CA VAL A 6 -36.46 7.80 -49.43
C VAL A 6 -37.69 6.87 -49.44
N ASN A 7 -38.20 6.49 -50.62
CA ASN A 7 -39.33 5.58 -50.79
C ASN A 7 -39.03 4.09 -50.49
N GLY A 8 -37.77 3.66 -50.50
CA GLY A 8 -37.41 2.25 -50.24
C GLY A 8 -37.31 1.88 -48.76
N VAL A 9 -36.93 2.83 -47.90
CA VAL A 9 -36.73 2.58 -46.46
C VAL A 9 -38.06 2.46 -45.72
N PHE A 10 -39.10 3.18 -46.16
CA PHE A 10 -40.44 3.14 -45.58
C PHE A 10 -41.29 1.94 -46.04
N GLY A 11 -40.81 1.17 -47.04
CA GLY A 11 -41.47 -0.06 -47.51
C GLY A 11 -41.21 -1.28 -46.62
N LEU A 12 -40.25 -1.24 -45.70
CA LEU A 12 -39.91 -2.37 -44.83
C LEU A 12 -41.05 -2.79 -43.88
N PHE A 13 -42.02 -1.90 -43.64
CA PHE A 13 -43.17 -2.13 -42.78
C PHE A 13 -44.51 -1.79 -43.46
N SER A 14 -44.56 -1.77 -44.79
CA SER A 14 -45.79 -1.44 -45.53
C SER A 14 -46.88 -2.50 -45.41
N GLU A 15 -46.55 -3.72 -44.98
CA GLU A 15 -47.42 -4.90 -44.99
C GLU A 15 -47.18 -5.82 -43.78
N TYR A 16 -48.21 -6.19 -42.97
CA TYR A 16 -48.30 -7.51 -42.28
C TYR A 16 -49.63 -7.78 -41.49
N PRO A 17 -50.21 -9.01 -41.50
CA PRO A 17 -49.78 -10.22 -42.24
C PRO A 17 -49.94 -10.03 -43.74
N LEU A 18 -49.16 -10.80 -44.51
CA LEU A 18 -48.93 -10.88 -45.98
C LEU A 18 -50.18 -10.81 -46.90
N THR A 19 -51.17 -10.02 -46.55
CA THR A 19 -52.52 -10.00 -47.14
C THR A 19 -53.20 -8.62 -47.09
N ARG A 20 -52.68 -7.62 -46.34
CA ARG A 20 -53.35 -6.30 -46.26
C ARG A 20 -52.38 -5.13 -46.04
N ASN A 21 -52.46 -4.13 -46.93
CA ASN A 21 -51.73 -2.86 -46.84
C ASN A 21 -52.41 -1.95 -45.81
N PHE A 22 -51.62 -1.17 -45.06
CA PHE A 22 -52.16 -0.09 -44.23
C PHE A 22 -52.92 0.90 -45.10
N LYS A 23 -54.12 1.32 -44.65
CA LYS A 23 -54.95 2.27 -45.40
C LYS A 23 -54.38 3.69 -45.35
N ASP A 24 -53.71 4.06 -44.25
CA ASP A 24 -53.02 5.34 -44.10
C ASP A 24 -51.50 5.17 -44.35
N PRO A 25 -50.93 5.82 -45.39
CA PRO A 25 -49.51 5.74 -45.71
C PRO A 25 -48.60 6.37 -44.63
N ARG A 26 -49.13 7.12 -43.67
CA ARG A 26 -48.37 7.72 -42.57
C ARG A 26 -48.03 6.71 -41.46
N ILE A 27 -48.82 5.65 -41.30
CA ILE A 27 -48.61 4.61 -40.28
C ILE A 27 -47.27 3.88 -40.48
N PRO A 28 -46.94 3.33 -41.67
CA PRO A 28 -45.64 2.67 -41.88
C PRO A 28 -44.46 3.64 -41.72
N MET A 29 -44.62 4.91 -42.14
CA MET A 29 -43.60 5.96 -41.93
C MET A 29 -43.33 6.20 -40.44
N THR A 30 -44.40 6.29 -39.63
CA THR A 30 -44.31 6.51 -38.17
C THR A 30 -43.68 5.31 -37.47
N VAL A 31 -44.09 4.09 -37.80
CA VAL A 31 -43.52 2.85 -37.25
C VAL A 31 -42.04 2.74 -37.59
N THR A 32 -41.64 3.11 -38.81
CA THR A 32 -40.22 3.10 -39.23
C THR A 32 -39.39 4.08 -38.42
N ILE A 33 -39.87 5.32 -38.23
CA ILE A 33 -39.16 6.36 -37.46
C ILE A 33 -38.98 5.93 -36.00
N PHE A 34 -40.05 5.44 -35.34
CA PHE A 34 -39.96 4.98 -33.96
C PHE A 34 -39.07 3.74 -33.82
N SER A 35 -39.10 2.84 -34.80
CA SER A 35 -38.19 1.67 -34.81
C SER A 35 -36.73 2.11 -34.90
N VAL A 36 -36.40 3.08 -35.75
CA VAL A 36 -35.04 3.64 -35.83
C VAL A 36 -34.63 4.29 -34.51
N LEU A 37 -35.52 5.07 -33.88
CA LEU A 37 -35.24 5.70 -32.57
C LEU A 37 -34.99 4.66 -31.48
N VAL A 38 -35.82 3.61 -31.42
CA VAL A 38 -35.63 2.49 -30.48
C VAL A 38 -34.31 1.79 -30.74
N LEU A 39 -33.97 1.52 -32.00
CA LEU A 39 -32.71 0.88 -32.36
C LEU A 39 -31.49 1.74 -31.96
N VAL A 40 -31.51 3.04 -32.26
CA VAL A 40 -30.44 3.99 -31.88
C VAL A 40 -30.32 4.09 -30.36
N GLY A 41 -31.45 4.14 -29.64
CA GLY A 41 -31.49 4.15 -28.18
C GLY A 41 -30.90 2.88 -27.58
N LEU A 42 -31.26 1.71 -28.10
CA LEU A 42 -30.72 0.42 -27.66
C LEU A 42 -29.23 0.28 -27.95
N ILE A 43 -28.75 0.71 -29.12
CA ILE A 43 -27.32 0.70 -29.44
C ILE A 43 -26.55 1.60 -28.48
N THR A 44 -27.02 2.84 -28.28
CA THR A 44 -26.38 3.81 -27.38
C THR A 44 -26.34 3.30 -25.94
N PHE A 45 -27.44 2.72 -25.47
CA PHE A 45 -27.53 2.12 -24.13
C PHE A 45 -26.54 0.97 -23.95
N ASN A 46 -26.46 0.04 -24.91
CA ASN A 46 -25.54 -1.10 -24.83
C ASN A 46 -24.06 -0.67 -24.91
N VAL A 47 -23.73 0.32 -25.74
CA VAL A 47 -22.37 0.87 -25.81
C VAL A 47 -21.97 1.52 -24.48
N LEU A 48 -22.85 2.33 -23.88
CA LEU A 48 -22.53 3.01 -22.62
C LEU A 48 -22.48 2.07 -21.42
N THR A 49 -23.34 1.04 -21.38
CA THR A 49 -23.43 0.14 -20.22
C THR A 49 -22.50 -1.08 -20.30
N GLN A 50 -22.20 -1.56 -21.50
CA GLN A 50 -21.47 -2.82 -21.71
C GLN A 50 -20.24 -2.67 -22.62
N GLY A 51 -19.96 -1.46 -23.12
CA GLY A 51 -18.87 -1.20 -24.04
C GLY A 51 -17.48 -1.23 -23.40
N SER A 52 -17.40 -1.10 -22.07
CA SER A 52 -16.16 -1.30 -21.31
C SER A 52 -16.19 -2.63 -20.54
N VAL A 53 -15.01 -3.20 -20.30
CA VAL A 53 -14.84 -4.36 -19.42
C VAL A 53 -13.80 -4.01 -18.39
N SER A 54 -14.13 -4.25 -17.11
CA SER A 54 -13.14 -4.13 -16.05
C SER A 54 -12.11 -5.26 -16.17
N GLN A 55 -10.86 -4.90 -16.36
CA GLN A 55 -9.70 -5.79 -16.35
C GLN A 55 -8.88 -5.51 -15.11
N THR A 56 -8.51 -6.57 -14.39
CA THR A 56 -7.66 -6.50 -13.21
C THR A 56 -6.31 -7.13 -13.50
N GLU A 57 -5.25 -6.42 -13.15
CA GLU A 57 -3.87 -6.90 -13.24
C GLU A 57 -3.25 -6.86 -11.84
N SER A 58 -2.62 -7.95 -11.41
CA SER A 58 -1.88 -8.01 -10.14
C SER A 58 -0.40 -7.77 -10.42
N VAL A 59 0.19 -6.80 -9.72
CA VAL A 59 1.60 -6.43 -9.82
C VAL A 59 2.24 -6.35 -8.44
N LEU A 60 3.49 -6.79 -8.33
CA LEU A 60 4.29 -6.59 -7.12
C LEU A 60 4.98 -5.22 -7.21
N ARG A 61 4.85 -4.41 -6.16
CA ARG A 61 5.47 -3.09 -6.05
C ARG A 61 6.30 -2.97 -4.78
N GLY A 62 7.35 -2.15 -4.82
CA GLY A 62 8.21 -1.87 -3.66
C GLY A 62 7.67 -0.80 -2.70
N HIS A 63 6.58 -0.13 -3.06
CA HIS A 63 5.95 0.93 -2.29
C HIS A 63 4.45 0.67 -2.12
N TRP A 64 3.93 1.12 -0.98
CA TRP A 64 2.53 1.10 -0.62
C TRP A 64 1.78 2.24 -1.30
N TYR A 65 0.56 1.96 -1.77
CA TYR A 65 -0.32 2.99 -2.31
C TYR A 65 -1.70 2.88 -1.66
N SER A 66 -2.19 4.02 -1.15
CA SER A 66 -3.55 4.10 -0.62
C SER A 66 -4.56 3.88 -1.75
N LYS A 67 -5.67 3.23 -1.41
CA LYS A 67 -6.70 2.82 -2.37
C LYS A 67 -7.21 4.02 -3.19
N ASN A 68 -6.90 4.02 -4.49
CA ASN A 68 -7.54 4.88 -5.50
C ASN A 68 -8.51 4.02 -6.35
N SER A 69 -9.36 4.66 -7.15
CA SER A 69 -10.34 3.99 -8.04
C SER A 69 -9.73 2.98 -9.02
N SER A 70 -8.44 3.12 -9.35
CA SER A 70 -7.71 2.30 -10.31
C SER A 70 -6.58 1.45 -9.70
N LEU A 71 -6.21 1.66 -8.44
CA LEU A 71 -5.08 0.99 -7.79
C LEU A 71 -5.40 0.69 -6.32
N SER A 72 -5.26 -0.57 -5.91
CA SER A 72 -5.41 -0.98 -4.51
C SER A 72 -4.29 -1.96 -4.14
N CYS A 73 -3.54 -1.66 -3.09
CA CYS A 73 -2.50 -2.55 -2.57
C CYS A 73 -2.97 -3.31 -1.32
N GLN A 74 -2.42 -4.51 -1.10
CA GLN A 74 -2.57 -5.29 0.13
C GLN A 74 -1.36 -5.08 1.05
N PRO A 75 -1.56 -4.90 2.37
CA PRO A 75 -0.47 -4.70 3.32
C PRO A 75 0.58 -5.80 3.20
N ALA A 76 1.85 -5.46 3.35
CA ALA A 76 2.91 -6.45 3.38
C ALA A 76 2.86 -7.23 4.70
N THR A 77 3.15 -8.53 4.65
CA THR A 77 3.29 -9.35 5.86
C THR A 77 4.75 -9.37 6.27
N MET A 78 5.05 -8.80 7.43
CA MET A 78 6.38 -8.80 8.04
C MET A 78 6.47 -9.99 8.98
N VAL A 79 7.57 -10.74 8.92
CA VAL A 79 7.70 -12.02 9.64
C VAL A 79 8.99 -12.02 10.46
N MET A 80 8.91 -12.50 11.69
CA MET A 80 10.03 -12.68 12.60
C MET A 80 11.08 -13.61 11.98
N GLY A 81 12.36 -13.29 12.20
CA GLY A 81 13.50 -13.99 11.61
C GLY A 81 13.88 -13.50 10.22
N ASN A 82 12.98 -12.86 9.48
CA ASN A 82 13.32 -12.25 8.20
C ASN A 82 14.11 -10.95 8.39
N SER A 83 14.99 -10.66 7.43
CA SER A 83 15.77 -9.44 7.39
C SER A 83 15.27 -8.47 6.33
N TYR A 84 15.26 -7.20 6.69
CA TYR A 84 14.74 -6.11 5.88
C TYR A 84 15.77 -4.98 5.79
N PHE A 85 15.84 -4.33 4.64
CA PHE A 85 16.57 -3.08 4.48
C PHE A 85 15.59 -1.93 4.59
N THR A 86 16.02 -0.78 5.12
CA THR A 86 15.16 0.41 5.14
C THR A 86 15.21 1.14 3.80
N ASN A 87 14.16 1.87 3.46
CA ASN A 87 14.12 2.78 2.33
C ASN A 87 13.80 4.19 2.84
N THR A 88 14.19 5.22 2.08
CA THR A 88 13.66 6.56 2.34
C THR A 88 12.15 6.54 2.17
N GLN A 89 11.44 7.34 2.96
CA GLN A 89 10.00 7.48 2.83
C GLN A 89 9.66 7.87 1.38
N PRO A 90 8.72 7.18 0.72
CA PRO A 90 8.31 7.55 -0.63
C PRO A 90 7.64 8.92 -0.61
N ILE A 91 8.07 9.80 -1.52
CA ILE A 91 7.30 11.00 -1.84
C ILE A 91 6.18 10.51 -2.74
N HIS A 92 4.96 10.33 -2.23
CA HIS A 92 3.81 10.03 -3.08
C HIS A 92 3.50 11.30 -3.89
N PRO A 93 3.82 11.39 -5.19
CA PRO A 93 3.33 12.50 -5.97
C PRO A 93 1.82 12.30 -6.09
N GLY A 94 1.05 13.33 -5.72
CA GLY A 94 -0.37 13.39 -6.05
C GLY A 94 -0.54 13.09 -7.54
N ASP A 95 -1.60 12.31 -7.85
CA ASP A 95 -2.00 11.83 -9.18
C ASP A 95 -1.37 12.63 -10.33
N ASN A 96 -0.58 11.95 -11.19
CA ASN A 96 -0.12 12.34 -12.54
C ASN A 96 1.41 12.49 -12.78
N ARG A 97 2.30 11.90 -11.97
CA ARG A 97 3.69 11.69 -12.40
C ARG A 97 3.98 10.22 -12.65
N GLN A 98 4.68 9.98 -13.77
CA GLN A 98 5.14 8.68 -14.27
C GLN A 98 5.56 7.78 -13.11
N LEU A 99 4.82 6.69 -12.93
CA LEU A 99 4.85 5.84 -11.73
C LEU A 99 6.13 5.01 -11.56
N ASP A 100 7.14 5.18 -12.42
CA ASP A 100 8.31 4.31 -12.49
C ASP A 100 9.63 5.04 -12.82
N GLU A 101 9.68 6.39 -12.80
CA GLU A 101 10.98 7.07 -12.64
C GLU A 101 11.35 7.04 -11.18
N GLU A 102 11.99 5.94 -10.79
CA GLU A 102 12.96 5.82 -9.70
C GLU A 102 13.17 7.11 -8.90
N ALA A 103 12.26 7.40 -7.98
CA ALA A 103 12.71 7.80 -6.66
C ALA A 103 13.40 6.56 -6.09
N ALA A 104 14.59 6.24 -6.60
CA ALA A 104 15.50 5.26 -6.03
C ALA A 104 15.89 5.81 -4.67
N GLY A 105 14.97 5.65 -3.72
CA GLY A 105 15.18 6.00 -2.34
C GLY A 105 16.46 5.34 -1.91
N LYS A 106 17.41 6.13 -1.38
CA LYS A 106 18.68 5.59 -0.89
C LYS A 106 18.35 4.45 0.07
N ARG A 107 18.72 3.22 -0.28
CA ARG A 107 18.49 2.06 0.58
C ARG A 107 19.31 2.16 1.84
N GLY A 108 18.87 1.45 2.87
CA GLY A 108 19.53 1.40 4.15
C GLY A 108 20.82 0.60 4.04
N SER A 109 21.78 0.91 4.91
CA SER A 109 23.11 0.29 4.92
C SER A 109 23.16 -0.97 5.77
N PHE A 110 22.14 -1.23 6.57
CA PHE A 110 22.08 -2.40 7.46
C PHE A 110 20.91 -3.31 7.10
N SER A 111 21.13 -4.61 7.31
CA SER A 111 20.09 -5.63 7.20
C SER A 111 19.50 -5.86 8.59
N TRP A 112 18.26 -5.38 8.79
CA TRP A 112 17.57 -5.43 10.07
C TRP A 112 16.69 -6.68 10.14
N SER A 113 17.08 -7.63 10.97
CA SER A 113 16.29 -8.84 11.26
C SER A 113 15.23 -8.55 12.31
N LEU A 114 13.98 -8.91 12.03
CA LEU A 114 12.87 -8.76 12.97
C LEU A 114 12.95 -9.85 14.05
N GLN A 115 13.27 -9.47 15.28
CA GLN A 115 13.46 -10.40 16.40
C GLN A 115 12.19 -10.64 17.22
N SER A 116 11.35 -9.62 17.40
CA SER A 116 10.10 -9.75 18.14
C SER A 116 9.10 -8.67 17.74
N VAL A 117 7.82 -8.95 17.97
CA VAL A 117 6.70 -8.04 17.73
C VAL A 117 5.78 -8.06 18.94
N VAL A 118 5.43 -6.89 19.46
CA VAL A 118 4.51 -6.73 20.58
C VAL A 118 3.46 -5.67 20.25
N ARG A 119 2.18 -5.95 20.52
CA ARG A 119 1.09 -4.98 20.30
C ARG A 119 0.76 -4.23 21.59
N GLY A 120 0.78 -2.89 21.51
CA GLY A 120 0.36 -2.01 22.59
C GLY A 120 1.39 -1.79 23.70
N ALA A 121 1.07 -0.83 24.57
CA ALA A 121 1.99 -0.29 25.58
C ALA A 121 2.30 -1.26 26.75
N GLU A 122 1.53 -2.34 26.91
CA GLU A 122 1.69 -3.26 28.05
C GLU A 122 2.63 -4.44 27.81
N GLY A 123 3.37 -4.49 26.69
CA GLY A 123 4.56 -5.33 26.60
C GLY A 123 4.35 -6.84 26.74
N ARG A 124 3.10 -7.34 26.76
CA ARG A 124 2.85 -8.79 26.77
C ARG A 124 3.23 -9.32 25.40
N ASP A 125 4.27 -10.13 25.39
CA ASP A 125 4.60 -10.99 24.25
C ASP A 125 3.33 -11.77 23.87
N THR A 126 2.72 -11.41 22.75
CA THR A 126 1.51 -12.04 22.25
C THR A 126 1.82 -13.36 21.55
N GLY A 127 3.10 -13.76 21.46
CA GLY A 127 3.55 -14.88 20.65
C GLY A 127 3.43 -14.61 19.15
N GLU A 128 3.30 -13.34 18.75
CA GLU A 128 3.17 -12.95 17.36
C GLU A 128 4.49 -13.13 16.61
N THR A 129 4.44 -13.92 15.54
CA THR A 129 5.59 -14.15 14.66
C THR A 129 5.64 -13.16 13.49
N GLY A 130 4.83 -12.09 13.51
CA GLY A 130 4.74 -11.14 12.41
C GLY A 130 3.58 -10.14 12.51
N PHE A 131 3.56 -9.15 11.62
CA PHE A 131 2.52 -8.11 11.56
C PHE A 131 2.29 -7.61 10.13
N TYR A 132 1.13 -6.98 9.90
CA TYR A 132 0.85 -6.31 8.63
C TYR A 132 1.44 -4.89 8.63
N TYR A 133 2.09 -4.52 7.53
CA TYR A 133 2.79 -3.25 7.38
C TYR A 133 2.29 -2.49 6.14
N GLN A 134 2.16 -1.17 6.27
CA GLN A 134 1.67 -0.24 5.23
C GLN A 134 2.68 0.91 5.00
N GLU A 135 3.97 0.58 4.97
CA GLU A 135 5.05 1.55 4.70
C GLU A 135 5.05 2.78 5.63
N SER A 136 4.66 2.60 6.89
CA SER A 136 4.67 3.66 7.89
C SER A 136 6.10 3.98 8.34
N PRO A 137 6.48 5.27 8.49
CA PRO A 137 7.80 5.66 8.98
C PRO A 137 8.07 5.07 10.37
N LEU A 138 9.28 4.57 10.55
CA LEU A 138 9.75 4.01 11.80
C LEU A 138 10.14 5.14 12.77
N ARG A 139 9.86 4.91 14.05
CA ARG A 139 10.40 5.69 15.17
C ARG A 139 11.19 4.74 16.05
N CYS A 140 12.51 4.82 15.99
CA CYS A 140 13.39 3.82 16.60
C CYS A 140 14.32 4.43 17.63
N ASN A 141 14.56 3.68 18.70
CA ASN A 141 15.63 3.92 19.65
C ASN A 141 16.63 2.78 19.54
N ILE A 142 17.93 3.09 19.49
CA ILE A 142 18.97 2.07 19.63
C ILE A 142 19.04 1.67 21.11
N THR A 143 19.00 0.37 21.38
CA THR A 143 18.87 -0.16 22.75
C THR A 143 20.00 -1.10 23.13
N GLY A 144 20.74 -1.60 22.14
CA GLY A 144 21.89 -2.47 22.37
C GLY A 144 22.89 -2.38 21.24
N ILE A 145 24.16 -2.57 21.56
CA ILE A 145 25.26 -2.61 20.62
C ILE A 145 26.33 -3.58 21.11
N SER A 146 26.97 -4.29 20.20
CA SER A 146 28.14 -5.09 20.51
C SER A 146 29.18 -4.97 19.41
N LEU A 147 30.45 -5.04 19.81
CA LEU A 147 31.59 -5.08 18.92
C LEU A 147 32.60 -6.07 19.48
N THR A 148 33.08 -6.93 18.60
CA THR A 148 34.11 -7.92 18.89
C THR A 148 35.19 -7.82 17.83
N TYR A 149 36.43 -7.67 18.25
CA TYR A 149 37.62 -7.72 17.40
C TYR A 149 38.50 -8.90 17.82
N ASP A 150 38.79 -9.80 16.89
CA ASP A 150 39.70 -10.93 17.07
C ASP A 150 41.07 -10.58 16.48
N PHE A 151 42.09 -10.55 17.35
CA PHE A 151 43.45 -10.17 16.96
C PHE A 151 44.20 -11.27 16.23
N GLN A 152 43.89 -12.54 16.48
CA GLN A 152 44.60 -13.66 15.86
C GLN A 152 44.22 -13.84 14.40
N VAL A 153 42.92 -13.77 14.09
CA VAL A 153 42.41 -13.89 12.72
C VAL A 153 42.21 -12.54 12.03
N GLN A 154 42.47 -11.43 12.73
CA GLN A 154 42.24 -10.06 12.23
C GLN A 154 40.82 -9.88 11.70
N SER A 155 39.84 -10.37 12.46
CA SER A 155 38.43 -10.34 12.09
C SER A 155 37.64 -9.53 13.10
N PHE A 156 36.46 -9.06 12.69
CA PHE A 156 35.53 -8.43 13.61
C PHE A 156 34.10 -8.83 13.31
N SER A 157 33.28 -8.74 14.34
CA SER A 157 31.84 -8.83 14.24
C SER A 157 31.21 -7.74 15.10
N TYR A 158 30.04 -7.29 14.69
CA TYR A 158 29.25 -6.35 15.46
C TYR A 158 27.76 -6.68 15.37
N SER A 159 27.02 -6.26 16.38
CA SER A 159 25.56 -6.26 16.33
C SER A 159 24.98 -4.97 16.89
N MET A 160 23.83 -4.58 16.40
CA MET A 160 23.07 -3.44 16.91
C MET A 160 21.60 -3.81 17.01
N ARG A 161 20.96 -3.39 18.09
CA ARG A 161 19.55 -3.64 18.38
C ARG A 161 18.81 -2.32 18.48
N ALA A 162 17.66 -2.25 17.81
CA ALA A 162 16.77 -1.12 17.85
C ALA A 162 15.37 -1.56 18.26
N LEU A 163 14.72 -0.76 19.11
CA LEU A 163 13.29 -0.87 19.39
C LEU A 163 12.57 0.19 18.58
N CYS A 164 11.68 -0.22 17.70
CA CYS A 164 10.95 0.65 16.80
C CYS A 164 9.45 0.57 17.05
N VAL A 165 8.75 1.67 16.78
CA VAL A 165 7.29 1.73 16.82
C VAL A 165 6.75 1.97 15.42
N THR A 166 5.73 1.21 15.04
CA THR A 166 4.97 1.39 13.82
C THR A 166 3.47 1.30 14.08
N PRO A 167 2.64 2.16 13.47
CA PRO A 167 1.19 2.06 13.55
C PRO A 167 0.68 0.67 13.14
N SER A 168 -0.43 0.24 13.76
CA SER A 168 -1.13 -0.96 13.32
C SER A 168 -2.03 -0.68 12.12
N VAL A 169 -2.11 -1.66 11.23
CA VAL A 169 -3.01 -1.65 10.06
C VAL A 169 -4.45 -1.94 10.48
N GLU A 170 -4.63 -2.66 11.58
CA GLU A 170 -5.95 -3.01 12.10
C GLU A 170 -6.60 -1.77 12.75
N LYS A 171 -7.87 -1.51 12.38
CA LYS A 171 -8.60 -0.38 12.95
C LYS A 171 -8.78 -0.57 14.46
N ASN A 172 -8.50 0.49 15.23
CA ASN A 172 -8.58 0.52 16.70
C ASN A 172 -7.62 -0.45 17.40
N ALA A 173 -6.61 -0.98 16.71
CA ALA A 173 -5.52 -1.71 17.34
C ALA A 173 -4.43 -0.76 17.82
N ALA A 174 -3.75 -1.14 18.90
CA ALA A 174 -2.60 -0.40 19.40
C ALA A 174 -1.40 -0.54 18.44
N ASP A 175 -0.44 0.40 18.54
CA ASP A 175 0.78 0.37 17.73
C ASP A 175 1.61 -0.89 17.97
N ASN A 176 2.37 -1.28 16.95
CA ASN A 176 3.30 -2.39 17.01
C ASN A 176 4.67 -1.88 17.48
N TYR A 177 5.18 -2.48 18.55
CA TYR A 177 6.54 -2.34 19.03
C TYR A 177 7.36 -3.51 18.48
N ILE A 178 8.38 -3.21 17.68
CA ILE A 178 9.19 -4.21 16.98
C ILE A 178 10.65 -4.10 17.42
N CYS A 179 11.27 -5.25 17.69
CA CYS A 179 12.70 -5.33 17.94
C CYS A 179 13.42 -5.71 16.65
N LEU A 180 14.31 -4.83 16.19
CA LEU A 180 15.14 -5.05 15.02
C LEU A 180 16.58 -5.28 15.45
N GLU A 181 17.24 -6.28 14.87
CA GLU A 181 18.65 -6.56 15.13
C GLU A 181 19.41 -6.70 13.82
N THR A 182 20.52 -5.98 13.70
CA THR A 182 21.50 -6.18 12.62
C THR A 182 22.72 -6.87 13.20
N ARG A 183 23.27 -7.83 12.43
CA ARG A 183 24.50 -8.55 12.75
C ARG A 183 25.39 -8.53 11.52
N PHE A 184 26.67 -8.24 11.73
CA PHE A 184 27.67 -8.26 10.68
C PHE A 184 28.91 -8.97 11.17
N SER A 185 29.50 -9.77 10.30
CA SER A 185 30.77 -10.45 10.49
C SER A 185 31.57 -10.25 9.22
N ILE A 186 32.81 -9.80 9.33
CA ILE A 186 33.66 -9.59 8.13
C ILE A 186 33.97 -10.90 7.41
N VAL A 187 33.88 -12.03 8.11
CA VAL A 187 34.06 -13.37 7.55
C VAL A 187 32.89 -13.74 6.65
N ASP A 188 31.68 -13.30 7.00
CA ASP A 188 30.42 -13.64 6.31
C ASP A 188 30.03 -12.57 5.27
N ARG A 189 31.00 -12.05 4.51
CA ARG A 189 30.99 -10.81 3.70
C ARG A 189 29.92 -10.67 2.59
N ALA A 190 28.82 -11.41 2.64
CA ALA A 190 27.68 -11.35 1.75
C ALA A 190 26.78 -10.12 2.02
N VAL A 191 27.35 -8.92 1.96
CA VAL A 191 26.58 -7.67 2.02
C VAL A 191 26.30 -7.13 0.61
N PRO A 192 25.10 -6.57 0.35
CA PRO A 192 24.80 -5.98 -0.95
C PRO A 192 25.72 -4.80 -1.29
N LYS A 193 26.03 -4.61 -2.59
CA LYS A 193 26.91 -3.51 -3.05
C LYS A 193 26.49 -2.12 -2.57
N PHE A 194 25.18 -1.87 -2.45
CA PHE A 194 24.66 -0.57 -2.01
C PHE A 194 24.98 -0.23 -0.55
N THR A 195 25.41 -1.20 0.26
CA THR A 195 25.83 -0.96 1.65
C THR A 195 27.35 -0.75 1.78
N GLU A 196 28.12 -0.97 0.71
CA GLU A 196 29.60 -1.02 0.77
C GLU A 196 30.20 0.26 1.35
N GLU A 197 29.67 1.44 1.04
CA GLU A 197 30.22 2.71 1.54
C GLU A 197 30.26 2.76 3.07
N VAL A 198 29.12 2.53 3.73
CA VAL A 198 29.02 2.55 5.19
C VAL A 198 29.80 1.38 5.81
N GLN A 199 29.72 0.19 5.21
CA GLN A 199 30.45 -0.97 5.72
C GLN A 199 31.97 -0.79 5.62
N ASN A 200 32.48 -0.21 4.54
CA ASN A 200 33.89 0.10 4.37
C ASN A 200 34.36 1.18 5.35
N ASN A 201 33.53 2.20 5.61
CA ASN A 201 33.83 3.23 6.59
C ASN A 201 33.91 2.65 8.01
N LEU A 202 32.93 1.84 8.43
CA LEU A 202 32.96 1.16 9.74
C LEU A 202 34.15 0.20 9.83
N GLN A 203 34.41 -0.56 8.77
CA GLN A 203 35.56 -1.45 8.68
C GLN A 203 36.87 -0.68 8.91
N ALA A 204 37.06 0.47 8.26
CA ALA A 204 38.26 1.29 8.42
C ALA A 204 38.45 1.78 9.87
N GLN A 205 37.36 2.19 10.54
CA GLN A 205 37.41 2.61 11.94
C GLN A 205 37.74 1.44 12.87
N ILE A 206 37.09 0.28 12.69
CA ILE A 206 37.27 -0.91 13.53
C ILE A 206 38.69 -1.47 13.39
N PHE A 207 39.23 -1.53 12.16
CA PHE A 207 40.62 -1.95 11.96
C PHE A 207 41.64 -1.02 12.60
N GLY A 208 41.24 0.20 12.99
CA GLY A 208 42.03 1.08 13.84
C GLY A 208 42.49 0.45 15.14
N ILE A 209 41.69 -0.45 15.70
CA ILE A 209 42.00 -1.19 16.94
C ILE A 209 43.30 -1.99 16.76
N SER A 210 43.58 -2.49 15.55
CA SER A 210 44.81 -3.26 15.27
C SER A 210 46.08 -2.42 15.32
N LYS A 211 46.00 -1.11 15.10
CA LYS A 211 47.17 -0.21 15.06
C LYS A 211 47.92 -0.19 16.38
N TYR A 212 47.21 -0.28 17.48
CA TYR A 212 47.76 -0.21 18.84
C TYR A 212 48.00 -1.59 19.46
N TYR A 213 47.70 -2.67 18.74
CA TYR A 213 47.81 -4.04 19.26
C TYR A 213 49.24 -4.43 19.64
N PRO A 214 50.29 -4.00 18.90
CA PRO A 214 51.66 -4.26 19.31
C PRO A 214 52.02 -3.71 20.70
N GLU A 215 51.34 -2.64 21.14
CA GLU A 215 51.56 -1.94 22.41
C GLU A 215 50.66 -2.47 23.53
N LEU A 216 49.73 -3.38 23.25
CA LEU A 216 48.77 -3.89 24.23
C LEU A 216 49.43 -4.99 25.10
N ASP A 217 50.28 -4.58 26.03
CA ASP A 217 50.87 -5.44 27.07
C ASP A 217 50.73 -4.82 28.46
N PHE A 218 50.51 -5.64 29.47
CA PHE A 218 50.39 -5.15 30.84
C PHE A 218 50.95 -6.14 31.87
N SER A 219 51.51 -5.57 32.94
CA SER A 219 52.10 -6.35 34.02
C SER A 219 51.03 -6.98 34.90
N ALA A 220 51.39 -8.07 35.56
CA ALA A 220 50.67 -8.72 36.67
C ALA A 220 49.77 -7.76 37.47
N ASN A 221 50.36 -6.79 38.17
CA ASN A 221 49.64 -5.97 39.14
C ASN A 221 49.02 -4.69 38.53
N ALA A 222 48.88 -4.62 37.20
CA ALA A 222 48.37 -3.42 36.55
C ALA A 222 46.84 -3.29 36.64
N LEU A 223 46.14 -4.39 36.92
CA LEU A 223 44.69 -4.44 37.13
C LEU A 223 44.38 -5.05 38.50
N PRO A 224 43.24 -4.69 39.13
CA PRO A 224 42.83 -5.29 40.40
C PRO A 224 42.53 -6.79 40.22
N SER A 225 42.69 -7.59 41.27
CA SER A 225 42.40 -9.04 41.25
C SER A 225 40.99 -9.38 40.77
N THR A 226 40.03 -8.48 41.03
CA THR A 226 38.63 -8.60 40.61
C THR A 226 38.41 -8.43 39.10
N ALA A 227 39.41 -7.95 38.36
CA ALA A 227 39.38 -7.92 36.89
C ALA A 227 39.54 -9.32 36.27
N PHE A 228 40.03 -10.30 37.03
CA PHE A 228 40.35 -11.65 36.55
C PHE A 228 39.30 -12.66 37.01
N PRO A 229 38.94 -13.67 36.19
CA PRO A 229 38.01 -14.71 36.60
C PRO A 229 38.64 -15.65 37.64
N PRO A 230 37.90 -16.11 38.67
CA PRO A 230 36.57 -15.65 39.06
C PRO A 230 36.60 -14.24 39.67
N TYR A 231 35.79 -13.32 39.13
CA TYR A 231 35.84 -11.86 39.36
C TYR A 231 35.61 -11.39 40.81
N ASN A 232 35.28 -12.29 41.73
CA ASN A 232 35.00 -11.99 43.13
C ASN A 232 36.17 -12.36 44.06
N ASP A 233 37.26 -12.93 43.53
CA ASP A 233 38.42 -13.32 44.31
C ASP A 233 39.43 -12.16 44.44
N LEU A 234 39.62 -11.68 45.67
CA LEU A 234 40.56 -10.61 46.00
C LEU A 234 42.03 -11.08 45.93
N ASN A 235 42.28 -12.40 46.05
CA ASN A 235 43.61 -13.00 46.01
C ASN A 235 43.80 -13.87 44.75
N ASN A 236 43.23 -13.43 43.63
CA ASN A 236 43.30 -14.16 42.37
C ASN A 236 44.75 -14.28 41.87
N SER A 237 45.30 -15.50 41.83
CA SER A 237 46.67 -15.74 41.36
C SER A 237 46.90 -15.36 39.90
N LEU A 238 45.84 -15.30 39.08
CA LEU A 238 45.93 -14.89 37.68
C LEU A 238 46.30 -13.41 37.54
N ALA A 239 45.98 -12.58 38.54
CA ALA A 239 46.42 -11.19 38.62
C ALA A 239 47.93 -11.06 38.85
N HIS A 240 48.67 -12.16 39.01
CA HIS A 240 50.13 -12.13 39.07
C HIS A 240 50.81 -12.53 37.76
N LEU A 241 50.04 -12.85 36.72
CA LEU A 241 50.57 -13.24 35.42
C LEU A 241 50.80 -12.01 34.55
N LYS A 242 51.95 -11.95 33.89
CA LYS A 242 52.21 -10.94 32.86
C LYS A 242 51.43 -11.33 31.60
N VAL A 243 50.69 -10.38 31.04
CA VAL A 243 49.94 -10.56 29.79
C VAL A 243 50.69 -9.84 28.67
N GLY A 244 51.23 -10.61 27.73
CA GLY A 244 51.80 -10.06 26.51
C GLY A 244 50.73 -9.89 25.44
N ASN A 245 51.02 -9.04 24.46
CA ASN A 245 50.16 -8.85 23.28
C ASN A 245 49.79 -10.18 22.58
N ARG A 246 50.74 -11.11 22.44
CA ARG A 246 50.52 -12.44 21.81
C ARG A 246 49.55 -13.33 22.58
N ASP A 247 49.35 -13.07 23.86
CA ASP A 247 48.43 -13.83 24.70
C ASP A 247 46.99 -13.32 24.56
N ILE A 248 46.79 -12.12 23.98
CA ILE A 248 45.49 -11.49 23.80
C ILE A 248 44.84 -12.02 22.52
N LEU A 249 43.68 -12.65 22.69
CA LEU A 249 42.90 -13.26 21.61
C LEU A 249 41.92 -12.26 21.02
N GLN A 250 41.17 -11.57 21.88
CA GLN A 250 39.98 -10.84 21.48
C GLN A 250 39.74 -9.62 22.39
N TRP A 251 39.26 -8.54 21.77
CA TRP A 251 38.69 -7.38 22.44
C TRP A 251 37.19 -7.35 22.21
N SER A 252 36.37 -7.24 23.26
CA SER A 252 34.91 -7.29 23.13
C SER A 252 34.23 -6.31 24.05
N VAL A 253 33.22 -5.63 23.51
CA VAL A 253 32.32 -4.74 24.23
C VAL A 253 30.89 -5.06 23.85
N TRP A 254 30.00 -5.05 24.83
CA TRP A 254 28.56 -5.09 24.62
C TRP A 254 27.88 -4.14 25.60
N LEU A 255 27.04 -3.26 25.07
CA LEU A 255 26.22 -2.34 25.84
C LEU A 255 24.75 -2.69 25.62
N ASP A 256 23.97 -2.76 26.71
CA ASP A 256 22.53 -3.04 26.68
C ASP A 256 21.84 -2.29 27.83
N GLY A 257 20.54 -2.03 27.68
CA GLY A 257 19.74 -1.34 28.68
C GLY A 257 19.82 0.18 28.62
N PHE A 258 20.06 0.74 27.44
CA PHE A 258 19.99 2.18 27.18
C PHE A 258 18.93 2.50 26.12
N ASN A 259 18.64 3.78 25.94
CA ASN A 259 17.85 4.31 24.85
C ASN A 259 18.62 5.45 24.20
N TYR A 260 19.07 5.22 22.97
CA TYR A 260 19.74 6.22 22.17
C TYR A 260 18.84 6.66 21.02
N THR A 261 18.64 7.97 20.92
CA THR A 261 17.80 8.59 19.89
C THR A 261 18.62 9.57 19.06
N LEU A 262 18.53 9.46 17.74
CA LEU A 262 19.21 10.39 16.84
C LEU A 262 18.67 11.82 17.02
N THR A 263 19.55 12.81 16.91
CA THR A 263 19.17 14.23 16.93
C THR A 263 18.58 14.66 15.58
N GLU A 264 17.64 15.60 15.58
CA GLU A 264 17.00 16.09 14.34
C GLU A 264 17.98 16.80 13.40
N ASN A 265 19.07 17.35 13.95
CA ASN A 265 20.11 18.09 13.21
C ASN A 265 21.38 17.26 12.98
N TYR A 266 21.24 15.94 12.78
CA TYR A 266 22.37 15.06 12.55
C TYR A 266 23.20 15.51 11.33
N GLN A 267 24.51 15.58 11.51
CA GLN A 267 25.47 15.89 10.44
C GLN A 267 26.29 14.65 10.11
N ASP A 268 26.52 14.42 8.82
CA ASP A 268 27.37 13.31 8.42
C ASP A 268 28.79 13.50 8.96
N PHE A 269 29.30 12.41 9.54
CA PHE A 269 30.65 12.40 10.09
C PHE A 269 31.69 12.70 9.02
N ASN A 270 32.66 13.54 9.38
CA ASN A 270 33.82 13.74 8.54
C ASN A 270 34.75 12.51 8.67
N HIS A 271 34.60 11.57 7.75
CA HIS A 271 35.38 10.32 7.71
C HIS A 271 36.88 10.50 7.48
N SER A 272 37.37 11.73 7.27
CA SER A 272 38.81 12.01 7.15
C SER A 272 39.56 11.98 8.49
N HIS A 273 38.85 12.04 9.63
CA HIS A 273 39.41 11.79 10.96
C HIS A 273 39.21 10.32 11.34
N LEU A 274 40.11 9.46 10.90
CA LEU A 274 40.18 8.09 11.41
C LEU A 274 40.59 8.12 12.90
N TYR A 275 39.95 7.29 13.73
CA TYR A 275 40.39 6.91 15.08
C TYR A 275 40.10 7.85 16.25
N MET A 276 39.56 9.05 16.03
CA MET A 276 39.14 9.96 17.11
C MET A 276 38.00 10.85 16.62
N GLN A 277 36.77 10.41 16.81
CA GLN A 277 35.58 11.26 16.67
C GLN A 277 34.88 11.46 18.03
N PRO A 278 34.28 12.65 18.24
CA PRO A 278 33.73 13.08 19.52
C PRO A 278 32.48 12.28 19.92
N GLU A 279 31.92 12.65 21.07
CA GLU A 279 30.63 12.17 21.58
C GLU A 279 29.60 11.98 20.46
N PRO A 280 28.77 10.93 20.55
CA PRO A 280 27.69 10.70 19.58
C PRO A 280 26.78 11.93 19.48
N GLN A 281 26.25 12.19 18.29
CA GLN A 281 25.43 13.38 18.05
C GLN A 281 24.02 13.26 18.60
N GLY A 282 23.52 12.04 18.75
CA GLY A 282 22.23 11.74 19.39
C GLY A 282 22.23 11.84 20.92
N ASN A 283 21.05 11.65 21.49
CA ASN A 283 20.81 11.72 22.93
C ASN A 283 20.80 10.31 23.55
N LEU A 284 21.69 10.07 24.51
CA LEU A 284 21.75 8.83 25.30
C LEU A 284 20.95 8.98 26.60
N HIS A 285 20.07 8.03 26.88
CA HIS A 285 19.38 7.89 28.16
C HIS A 285 19.57 6.48 28.71
N ILE A 286 19.92 6.35 29.98
CA ILE A 286 20.13 5.04 30.62
C ILE A 286 18.82 4.57 31.25
N SER A 287 18.06 5.51 31.80
CA SER A 287 16.74 5.26 32.36
C SER A 287 15.69 6.09 31.65
N SER A 288 14.53 5.48 31.38
CA SER A 288 13.37 6.16 30.80
C SER A 288 12.82 7.31 31.67
N ALA A 289 13.26 7.39 32.94
CA ALA A 289 12.90 8.47 33.86
C ALA A 289 13.84 9.69 33.78
N GLU A 290 14.98 9.59 33.09
CA GLU A 290 15.94 10.68 32.96
C GLU A 290 15.41 11.76 32.02
N LYS A 291 15.37 13.01 32.50
CA LYS A 291 14.91 14.17 31.72
C LYS A 291 15.99 14.80 30.85
N LYS A 292 17.27 14.47 31.09
CA LYS A 292 18.41 15.02 30.38
C LYS A 292 19.24 13.87 29.83
N PRO A 293 19.84 14.02 28.63
CA PRO A 293 20.77 13.03 28.11
C PRO A 293 22.00 12.95 29.01
N THR A 294 22.53 11.73 29.13
CA THR A 294 23.79 11.44 29.82
C THR A 294 24.93 11.56 28.81
N SER A 295 26.10 12.07 29.23
CA SER A 295 27.30 12.05 28.39
C SER A 295 27.67 10.60 28.06
N PHE A 296 28.29 10.38 26.91
CA PHE A 296 28.45 9.02 26.39
C PHE A 296 29.47 8.20 27.18
N ASP A 297 30.54 8.84 27.66
CA ASP A 297 31.56 8.26 28.52
C ASP A 297 30.98 7.81 29.88
N GLN A 298 30.23 8.70 30.53
CA GLN A 298 29.57 8.43 31.80
C GLN A 298 28.48 7.37 31.61
N GLY A 299 27.72 7.44 30.52
CA GLY A 299 26.69 6.46 30.22
C GLY A 299 27.25 5.07 29.95
N THR A 300 28.35 4.97 29.20
CA THR A 300 29.06 3.71 28.99
C THR A 300 29.53 3.13 30.32
N LEU A 301 30.16 3.94 31.18
CA LEU A 301 30.60 3.51 32.49
C LEU A 301 29.43 3.03 33.37
N ASP A 302 28.33 3.79 33.43
CA ASP A 302 27.13 3.45 34.19
C ASP A 302 26.52 2.11 33.75
N LEU A 303 26.46 1.87 32.44
CA LEU A 303 25.98 0.62 31.86
C LEU A 303 26.89 -0.57 32.22
N LEU A 304 28.21 -0.38 32.19
CA LEU A 304 29.19 -1.39 32.59
C LEU A 304 29.06 -1.72 34.09
N ARG A 305 28.83 -0.71 34.94
CA ARG A 305 28.60 -0.89 36.39
C ARG A 305 27.29 -1.60 36.70
N ALA A 306 26.25 -1.38 35.91
CA ALA A 306 24.95 -2.03 36.07
C ALA A 306 24.98 -3.54 35.79
N GLY A 307 26.05 -4.07 35.20
CA GLY A 307 26.30 -5.51 35.03
C GLY A 307 25.56 -6.19 33.88
N LYS A 308 24.69 -5.46 33.16
CA LYS A 308 24.07 -5.94 31.90
C LYS A 308 24.98 -5.75 30.68
N SER A 309 25.87 -4.78 30.78
CA SER A 309 26.89 -4.49 29.77
C SER A 309 28.25 -5.01 30.22
N GLY A 310 29.19 -5.14 29.29
CA GLY A 310 30.53 -5.57 29.65
C GLY A 310 31.58 -5.20 28.63
N LEU A 311 32.81 -5.12 29.12
CA LEU A 311 34.01 -4.95 28.34
C LEU A 311 35.01 -6.02 28.78
N GLN A 312 35.53 -6.76 27.82
CA GLN A 312 36.32 -7.96 28.07
C GLN A 312 37.48 -8.09 27.10
N ILE A 313 38.62 -8.50 27.64
CA ILE A 313 39.82 -8.91 26.92
C ILE A 313 39.98 -10.41 27.11
N ALA A 314 39.87 -11.20 26.04
CA ALA A 314 40.11 -12.64 26.15
C ALA A 314 41.61 -12.93 26.05
N VAL A 315 42.16 -13.66 27.02
CA VAL A 315 43.59 -13.95 27.13
C VAL A 315 43.85 -15.44 27.31
N VAL A 316 44.84 -15.98 26.59
CA VAL A 316 45.27 -17.38 26.67
C VAL A 316 45.67 -17.74 28.10
N GLY A 317 45.15 -18.85 28.62
CA GLY A 317 45.49 -19.36 29.96
C GLY A 317 44.85 -18.60 31.14
N ILE A 318 44.21 -17.45 30.89
CA ILE A 318 43.51 -16.65 31.92
C ILE A 318 42.01 -16.66 31.70
N GLY A 319 41.55 -16.50 30.46
CA GLY A 319 40.14 -16.28 30.12
C GLY A 319 39.82 -14.80 29.94
N GLY A 320 38.57 -14.40 30.23
CA GLY A 320 38.09 -13.05 30.00
C GLY A 320 38.46 -12.09 31.13
N ILE A 321 39.38 -11.16 30.88
CA ILE A 321 39.74 -10.08 31.82
C ILE A 321 38.78 -8.90 31.62
N ARG A 322 38.23 -8.37 32.71
CA ARG A 322 37.33 -7.21 32.74
C ARG A 322 38.04 -6.03 33.41
N PRO A 323 38.68 -5.13 32.64
CA PRO A 323 39.55 -4.10 33.21
C PRO A 323 38.79 -3.03 34.00
N ILE A 324 37.49 -2.85 33.73
CA ILE A 324 36.64 -1.87 34.40
C ILE A 324 35.92 -2.54 35.56
N SER A 325 36.24 -2.11 36.79
CA SER A 325 35.56 -2.56 38.01
C SER A 325 34.09 -2.09 38.04
N PRO A 326 33.15 -2.87 38.60
CA PRO A 326 31.78 -2.41 38.84
C PRO A 326 31.65 -1.16 39.72
N SER A 327 32.71 -0.81 40.47
CA SER A 327 32.78 0.39 41.30
C SER A 327 33.61 1.52 40.68
N ALA A 328 34.12 1.35 39.46
CA ALA A 328 35.07 2.27 38.86
C ALA A 328 34.45 3.66 38.61
N THR A 329 35.25 4.70 38.81
CA THR A 329 34.96 6.08 38.40
C THR A 329 35.68 6.42 37.09
N LEU A 330 35.23 7.47 36.39
CA LEU A 330 35.85 7.90 35.14
C LEU A 330 37.35 8.23 35.31
N ALA A 331 37.72 8.81 36.46
CA ALA A 331 39.12 9.08 36.81
C ALA A 331 39.95 7.79 36.96
N GLU A 332 39.38 6.74 37.53
CA GLU A 332 40.06 5.44 37.65
C GLU A 332 40.22 4.74 36.30
N VAL A 333 39.26 4.92 35.38
CA VAL A 333 39.39 4.43 34.00
C VAL A 333 40.56 5.09 33.28
N GLN A 334 40.81 6.38 33.51
CA GLN A 334 41.95 7.10 32.94
C GLN A 334 43.31 6.65 33.54
N LEU A 335 43.30 6.04 34.73
CA LEU A 335 44.49 5.51 35.40
C LEU A 335 44.83 4.07 34.99
N LEU A 336 44.05 3.45 34.10
CA LEU A 336 44.36 2.14 33.55
C LEU A 336 45.73 2.14 32.84
N PRO A 337 46.46 1.01 32.85
CA PRO A 337 47.76 0.93 32.21
C PRO A 337 47.65 1.24 30.71
N ALA A 338 48.59 2.04 30.20
CA ALA A 338 48.70 2.26 28.77
C ALA A 338 48.90 0.91 28.04
N PRO A 339 48.26 0.70 26.86
CA PRO A 339 47.44 1.62 26.10
C PRO A 339 45.91 1.47 26.36
N MET A 340 45.47 0.85 27.46
CA MET A 340 44.04 0.56 27.69
C MET A 340 43.13 1.80 27.62
N PRO A 341 43.46 2.97 28.23
CA PRO A 341 42.63 4.16 28.09
C PRO A 341 42.41 4.59 26.63
N LEU A 342 43.43 4.41 25.78
CA LEU A 342 43.35 4.71 24.35
C LEU A 342 42.41 3.73 23.63
N TYR A 343 42.50 2.44 23.96
CA TYR A 343 41.59 1.42 23.43
C TYR A 343 40.14 1.66 23.81
N LEU A 344 39.90 2.10 25.04
CA LEU A 344 38.56 2.44 25.53
C LEU A 344 37.99 3.63 24.74
N ASN A 345 38.75 4.72 24.61
CA ASN A 345 38.33 5.89 23.85
C ASN A 345 38.08 5.56 22.37
N LEU A 346 38.96 4.78 21.75
CA LEU A 346 38.77 4.30 20.37
C LEU A 346 37.50 3.45 20.24
N THR A 347 37.28 2.55 21.19
CA THR A 347 36.08 1.69 21.22
C THR A 347 34.82 2.53 21.36
N GLU A 348 34.79 3.47 22.31
CA GLU A 348 33.67 4.40 22.50
C GLU A 348 33.38 5.20 21.22
N SER A 349 34.42 5.71 20.54
CA SER A 349 34.27 6.43 19.28
C SER A 349 33.66 5.55 18.17
N ILE A 350 34.09 4.29 18.06
CA ILE A 350 33.51 3.34 17.10
C ILE A 350 32.04 3.06 17.43
N LEU A 351 31.71 2.83 18.71
CA LEU A 351 30.34 2.58 19.15
C LEU A 351 29.43 3.79 18.89
N ALA A 352 29.94 5.01 19.09
CA ALA A 352 29.22 6.24 18.77
C ALA A 352 28.89 6.32 17.26
N ILE A 353 29.88 6.12 16.38
CA ILE A 353 29.68 6.11 14.92
C ILE A 353 28.66 5.04 14.52
N MET A 354 28.74 3.84 15.10
CA MET A 354 27.79 2.76 14.87
C MET A 354 26.36 3.15 15.28
N MET A 355 26.17 3.74 16.46
CA MET A 355 24.85 4.17 16.93
C MET A 355 24.26 5.29 16.07
N ASP A 356 25.06 6.28 15.70
CA ASP A 356 24.62 7.38 14.84
C ASP A 356 24.27 6.88 13.42
N THR A 357 25.10 6.00 12.84
CA THR A 357 24.82 5.42 11.52
C THR A 357 23.59 4.52 11.53
N ALA A 358 23.39 3.70 12.57
CA ALA A 358 22.18 2.90 12.76
C ALA A 358 20.94 3.77 12.99
N GLY A 359 21.08 4.82 13.82
CA GLY A 359 20.04 5.81 14.06
C GLY A 359 19.58 6.45 12.76
N ARG A 360 20.52 6.90 11.91
CA ARG A 360 20.22 7.46 10.59
C ARG A 360 19.57 6.45 9.64
N ASP A 361 19.95 5.20 9.73
CA ASP A 361 19.40 4.13 8.88
C ASP A 361 17.94 3.81 9.19
N LEU A 362 17.51 4.11 10.41
CA LEU A 362 16.17 3.82 10.92
C LEU A 362 15.27 5.06 11.05
N ASP A 363 15.84 6.22 11.39
CA ASP A 363 15.07 7.42 11.72
C ASP A 363 14.25 7.93 10.53
N ARG A 364 12.93 8.02 10.72
CA ARG A 364 11.94 8.47 9.72
C ARG A 364 11.99 7.71 8.39
N ARG A 365 12.58 6.52 8.38
CA ARG A 365 12.68 5.63 7.21
C ARG A 365 11.63 4.53 7.30
N VAL A 366 11.40 3.84 6.20
CA VAL A 366 10.38 2.78 6.09
C VAL A 366 11.06 1.43 5.87
N LEU A 367 10.47 0.33 6.32
CA LEU A 367 10.99 -1.00 6.01
C LEU A 367 10.70 -1.33 4.53
N GLY A 368 11.72 -1.78 3.82
CA GLY A 368 11.58 -2.26 2.44
C GLY A 368 10.79 -3.55 2.42
N ALA A 369 9.58 -3.49 1.84
CA ALA A 369 8.68 -4.63 1.72
C ALA A 369 8.06 -4.70 0.31
N GLY A 370 7.66 -5.90 -0.09
CA GLY A 370 6.92 -6.11 -1.33
C GLY A 370 5.42 -6.05 -1.09
N TYR A 371 4.71 -5.19 -1.82
CA TYR A 371 3.27 -5.02 -1.75
C TYR A 371 2.60 -5.60 -3.00
N LEU A 372 1.59 -6.43 -2.81
CA LEU A 372 0.76 -6.94 -3.90
C LEU A 372 -0.32 -5.91 -4.22
N CYS A 373 -0.27 -5.33 -5.41
CA CYS A 373 -1.21 -4.32 -5.85
C CYS A 373 -2.06 -4.80 -7.02
N THR A 374 -3.35 -4.48 -6.98
CA THR A 374 -4.31 -4.74 -8.05
C THR A 374 -4.59 -3.44 -8.78
N ILE A 375 -4.31 -3.41 -10.08
CA ILE A 375 -4.63 -2.31 -10.97
C ILE A 375 -5.94 -2.66 -11.69
N THR A 376 -6.93 -1.80 -11.58
CA THR A 376 -8.21 -1.93 -12.30
C THR A 376 -8.25 -0.96 -13.46
N LYS A 377 -8.32 -1.49 -14.68
CA LYS A 377 -8.47 -0.72 -15.93
C LYS A 377 -9.83 -1.03 -16.53
N ASN A 378 -10.49 -0.03 -17.12
CA ASN A 378 -11.75 -0.22 -17.83
C ASN A 378 -11.58 0.06 -19.34
N PRO A 379 -10.79 -0.73 -20.08
CA PRO A 379 -10.65 -0.54 -21.52
C PRO A 379 -11.97 -0.80 -22.24
N TRP A 380 -12.17 -0.07 -23.34
CA TRP A 380 -13.24 -0.33 -24.29
C TRP A 380 -13.02 -1.67 -24.99
N LYS A 381 -14.11 -2.43 -25.20
CA LYS A 381 -14.09 -3.67 -25.98
C LYS A 381 -13.60 -3.37 -27.40
N LYS A 382 -12.87 -4.33 -27.99
CA LYS A 382 -12.49 -4.28 -29.41
C LYS A 382 -13.76 -4.23 -30.30
N ALA A 383 -13.65 -3.67 -31.50
CA ALA A 383 -14.79 -3.42 -32.38
C ALA A 383 -15.63 -4.67 -32.70
N ILE A 384 -15.00 -5.81 -32.95
CA ILE A 384 -15.68 -7.08 -33.31
C ILE A 384 -16.58 -7.61 -32.17
N PRO A 385 -16.06 -7.83 -30.94
CA PRO A 385 -16.91 -8.28 -29.84
C PRO A 385 -17.95 -7.23 -29.41
N MET A 386 -17.68 -5.94 -29.62
CA MET A 386 -18.66 -4.88 -29.40
C MET A 386 -19.85 -5.00 -30.38
N LEU A 387 -19.59 -5.21 -31.68
CA LEU A 387 -20.63 -5.43 -32.68
C LEU A 387 -21.45 -6.69 -32.39
N ALA A 388 -20.80 -7.81 -32.07
CA ALA A 388 -21.47 -9.06 -31.75
C ALA A 388 -22.40 -8.93 -30.53
N MET A 389 -21.93 -8.23 -29.48
CA MET A 389 -22.72 -7.94 -28.29
C MET A 389 -23.94 -7.05 -28.62
N ILE A 390 -23.74 -5.97 -29.37
CA ILE A 390 -24.83 -5.07 -29.79
C ILE A 390 -25.89 -5.82 -30.58
N ILE A 391 -25.50 -6.64 -31.57
CA ILE A 391 -26.45 -7.40 -32.39
C ILE A 391 -27.21 -8.41 -31.53
N GLY A 392 -26.49 -9.14 -30.66
CA GLY A 392 -27.09 -10.12 -29.76
C GLY A 392 -28.10 -9.50 -28.79
N SER A 393 -27.72 -8.46 -28.06
CA SER A 393 -28.57 -7.86 -27.03
C SER A 393 -29.69 -6.98 -27.60
N CYS A 394 -29.46 -6.28 -28.72
CA CYS A 394 -30.49 -5.45 -29.35
C CYS A 394 -31.57 -6.28 -30.06
N SER A 395 -31.23 -7.44 -30.64
CA SER A 395 -32.17 -8.21 -31.48
C SER A 395 -33.46 -8.61 -30.75
N GLY A 396 -33.35 -9.12 -29.52
CA GLY A 396 -34.51 -9.55 -28.72
C GLY A 396 -35.41 -8.40 -28.27
N MET A 397 -34.82 -7.33 -27.72
CA MET A 397 -35.58 -6.17 -27.24
C MET A 397 -36.18 -5.36 -28.38
N PHE A 398 -35.45 -5.23 -29.49
CA PHE A 398 -35.97 -4.58 -30.70
C PHE A 398 -37.14 -5.37 -31.28
N GLY A 399 -37.04 -6.70 -31.38
CA GLY A 399 -38.15 -7.56 -31.84
C GLY A 399 -39.40 -7.43 -30.98
N ALA A 400 -39.24 -7.40 -29.65
CA ALA A 400 -40.36 -7.19 -28.73
C ALA A 400 -41.00 -5.80 -28.89
N ALA A 401 -40.19 -4.73 -28.92
CA ALA A 401 -40.67 -3.37 -29.11
C ALA A 401 -41.37 -3.19 -30.47
N LEU A 402 -40.81 -3.76 -31.54
CA LEU A 402 -41.40 -3.75 -32.87
C LEU A 402 -42.76 -4.45 -32.89
N THR A 403 -42.87 -5.61 -32.22
CA THR A 403 -44.14 -6.35 -32.14
C THR A 403 -45.22 -5.54 -31.41
N ILE A 404 -44.86 -4.85 -30.32
CA ILE A 404 -45.77 -3.95 -29.60
C ILE A 404 -46.18 -2.76 -30.49
N MET A 405 -45.22 -2.13 -31.17
CA MET A 405 -45.50 -1.01 -32.09
C MET A 405 -46.44 -1.44 -33.22
N LEU A 406 -46.22 -2.61 -33.82
CA LEU A 406 -47.09 -3.17 -34.84
C LEU A 406 -48.49 -3.51 -34.31
N PHE A 407 -48.59 -4.03 -33.08
CA PHE A 407 -49.88 -4.30 -32.44
C PHE A 407 -50.69 -3.01 -32.17
N VAL A 408 -50.03 -1.97 -31.67
CA VAL A 408 -50.65 -0.65 -31.44
C VAL A 408 -51.06 -0.01 -32.77
N ALA A 409 -50.20 -0.04 -33.78
CA ALA A 409 -50.49 0.46 -35.11
C ALA A 409 -51.70 -0.24 -35.74
N ARG A 410 -51.81 -1.57 -35.58
CA ARG A 410 -53.00 -2.34 -36.02
C ARG A 410 -54.27 -1.92 -35.31
N ARG A 411 -54.22 -1.76 -33.99
CA ARG A 411 -55.40 -1.35 -33.22
C ARG A 411 -55.85 0.05 -33.64
N TYR A 412 -54.92 0.93 -33.95
CA TYR A 412 -55.19 2.28 -34.44
C TYR A 412 -55.78 2.27 -35.87
N ASP A 413 -55.21 1.50 -36.79
CA ASP A 413 -55.71 1.38 -38.18
C ASP A 413 -57.12 0.75 -38.21
N SER A 414 -57.36 -0.30 -37.43
CA SER A 414 -58.69 -0.92 -37.28
C SER A 414 -59.72 0.07 -36.71
N HIS A 415 -59.33 0.90 -35.75
CA HIS A 415 -60.21 1.93 -35.21
C HIS A 415 -60.53 3.02 -36.25
N LEU A 416 -59.55 3.42 -37.06
CA LEU A 416 -59.71 4.34 -38.20
C LEU A 416 -60.68 3.78 -39.25
N ILE A 417 -60.53 2.50 -39.61
CA ILE A 417 -61.43 1.81 -40.54
C ILE A 417 -62.87 1.79 -39.98
N SER A 418 -63.04 1.39 -38.71
CA SER A 418 -64.38 1.37 -38.08
C SER A 418 -65.02 2.77 -38.03
N LYS A 419 -64.21 3.82 -37.87
CA LYS A 419 -64.67 5.21 -37.83
C LYS A 419 -65.03 5.73 -39.22
N GLN A 420 -64.33 5.28 -40.26
CA GLN A 420 -64.68 5.56 -41.66
C GLN A 420 -65.95 4.81 -42.09
N GLU A 421 -66.09 3.53 -41.73
CA GLU A 421 -67.30 2.76 -42.00
C GLU A 421 -68.52 3.39 -41.31
N LYS A 422 -68.40 3.79 -40.04
CA LYS A 422 -69.46 4.51 -39.32
C LYS A 422 -69.83 5.86 -39.94
N ARG A 423 -68.89 6.55 -40.60
CA ARG A 423 -69.18 7.79 -41.33
C ARG A 423 -69.85 7.51 -42.68
N ALA A 424 -69.41 6.49 -43.41
CA ALA A 424 -70.00 6.10 -44.68
C ALA A 424 -71.44 5.57 -44.52
N THR A 425 -71.73 4.82 -43.44
CA THR A 425 -73.10 4.41 -43.11
C THR A 425 -73.98 5.59 -42.73
N LEU A 426 -73.43 6.57 -41.99
CA LEU A 426 -74.17 7.80 -41.65
C LEU A 426 -74.50 8.63 -42.90
N GLU A 427 -73.58 8.73 -43.86
CA GLU A 427 -73.81 9.44 -45.12
C GLU A 427 -74.80 8.70 -46.04
N SER A 428 -74.80 7.37 -46.03
CA SER A 428 -75.77 6.55 -46.78
C SER A 428 -77.18 6.62 -46.18
N GLU A 429 -77.33 6.60 -44.85
CA GLU A 429 -78.63 6.78 -44.17
C GLU A 429 -79.20 8.20 -44.40
N VAL A 430 -78.34 9.22 -44.47
CA VAL A 430 -78.75 10.60 -44.82
C VAL A 430 -79.20 10.69 -46.27
N SER A 431 -78.58 9.95 -47.19
CA SER A 431 -78.97 9.90 -48.60
C SER A 431 -80.25 9.09 -48.85
N GLU A 432 -80.48 7.98 -48.14
CA GLU A 432 -81.74 7.21 -48.24
C GLU A 432 -82.92 7.99 -47.65
N ASN A 433 -82.71 8.74 -46.57
CA ASN A 433 -83.76 9.61 -46.02
C ASN A 433 -84.16 10.75 -46.98
N GLN A 434 -83.22 11.31 -47.75
CA GLN A 434 -83.56 12.29 -48.80
C GLN A 434 -84.36 11.69 -49.97
N ILE A 435 -84.15 10.41 -50.29
CA ILE A 435 -84.90 9.73 -51.36
C ILE A 435 -86.33 9.40 -50.89
N MET A 436 -86.50 8.96 -49.64
CA MET A 436 -87.85 8.73 -49.08
C MET A 436 -88.67 10.00 -48.85
N GLU A 437 -88.02 11.15 -48.65
CA GLU A 437 -88.71 12.44 -48.53
C GLU A 437 -89.20 12.94 -49.91
N SER A 438 -88.42 12.67 -50.98
CA SER A 438 -88.79 12.96 -52.37
C SER A 438 -89.97 12.11 -52.89
N GLU A 439 -90.11 10.85 -52.45
CA GLU A 439 -91.26 10.01 -52.83
C GLU A 439 -92.57 10.40 -52.12
N ARG A 440 -92.50 11.07 -50.96
CA ARG A 440 -93.70 11.50 -50.23
C ARG A 440 -94.34 12.76 -50.81
N ASP A 441 -93.56 13.66 -51.40
CA ASP A 441 -94.07 14.87 -52.04
C ASP A 441 -94.72 14.60 -53.42
N LEU A 442 -94.44 13.46 -54.04
CA LEU A 442 -94.99 13.08 -55.35
C LEU A 442 -96.35 12.35 -55.29
N MET A 443 -96.81 11.92 -54.10
CA MET A 443 -98.07 11.19 -53.94
C MET A 443 -99.26 12.03 -53.42
N LEU A 444 -99.08 13.33 -53.17
CA LEU A 444 -100.16 14.18 -52.62
C LEU A 444 -100.94 15.02 -53.64
N GLU A 445 -100.67 14.90 -54.94
CA GLU A 445 -101.28 15.77 -55.96
C GLU A 445 -102.01 14.98 -57.06
N SER A 446 -103.02 14.20 -56.68
CA SER A 446 -104.13 13.84 -57.59
C SER A 446 -105.29 13.16 -56.87
N GLN A 447 -106.35 13.90 -56.50
CA GLN A 447 -107.73 13.54 -56.85
C GLN A 447 -108.76 14.64 -56.46
N PRO A 448 -109.85 14.83 -57.23
CA PRO A 448 -110.77 15.95 -57.11
C PRO A 448 -112.03 15.67 -56.25
N GLU A 449 -112.65 16.78 -55.84
CA GLU A 449 -113.88 16.95 -55.05
C GLU A 449 -115.15 16.29 -55.64
N CYS A 450 -116.12 15.85 -54.81
CA CYS A 450 -117.49 16.44 -54.74
C CYS A 450 -118.46 15.73 -53.73
N LEU A 451 -118.82 16.46 -52.66
CA LEU A 451 -120.15 16.75 -52.06
C LEU A 451 -121.33 15.73 -51.87
N LYS A 452 -121.91 15.88 -50.65
CA LYS A 452 -123.32 15.68 -50.17
C LYS A 452 -123.73 14.24 -49.78
N LYS A 453 -124.49 13.96 -48.71
CA LYS A 453 -125.42 14.76 -47.86
C LYS A 453 -125.74 13.99 -46.55
N GLU A 454 -126.04 14.74 -45.50
CA GLU A 454 -126.73 14.45 -44.22
C GLU A 454 -127.95 13.48 -44.29
N PRO A 455 -128.45 12.88 -43.18
CA PRO A 455 -129.04 13.63 -42.04
C PRO A 455 -128.94 13.03 -40.61
N GLU A 456 -129.24 13.90 -39.61
CA GLU A 456 -130.02 13.72 -38.35
C GLU A 456 -129.80 12.45 -37.47
N LYS A 457 -129.94 12.38 -36.14
CA LYS A 457 -130.33 13.21 -34.97
C LYS A 457 -130.12 12.26 -33.76
N GLU A 458 -129.42 12.65 -32.70
CA GLU A 458 -129.92 13.21 -31.41
C GLU A 458 -130.14 12.18 -30.28
N SER A 459 -129.54 12.52 -29.13
CA SER A 459 -129.75 12.03 -27.74
C SER A 459 -129.40 10.56 -27.47
N TRP A 460 -128.65 10.23 -26.42
CA TRP A 460 -128.55 10.79 -25.06
C TRP A 460 -127.11 11.00 -24.61
#